data_AF-A0A932H8A2-F1
#
_entry.id   AF-A0A932H8A2-F1
#
_cell.length_a   1.000
_cell.length_b   1.000
_cell.length_c   1.000
_cell.angle_alpha   90.00
_cell.angle_beta   90.00
_cell.angle_gamma   90.00
#
_symmetry.space_group_name_H-M   'P 1'
#
loop_
_entity.id
_entity.type
_entity.pdbx_description
1 polymer ?
#
loop_
_entity_poly.entity_id
_entity_poly.type
_entity_poly.pdbx_seq_one_letter_code
_entity_poly.pdbx_strand_id
1 'polypeptide(L)'
;MTPKEVLEFAKKNKVEIVDFKFVDVPGLWHHFSIPAAELTEQLFEEGIGFDGSSIRGFQAINESDMLLIPDPETALMDPFTEHSTLSLVCNVIDAITREQYSRDPRYVAQKAERYLKSTGIADISYWGPEIEFFIFDSIRFDQSYNHGFYYIDSEEGFWNSGNADKPNLGYKIRYKEGYFPVPPMDQYQDLRSEMVKNLERCGIKIEVHHHEVGTAGQTEIDMRYGTLTRMADQVLLYKYVVKNTARKRGKVVTVMPKPLFQDNGSGMHTHQSLWKGGKNLFYDKKGYGLISEMARHYIGGLIKHAHALCGFIAPTTNSYR
;
A
#
# COMPACT_ATOMS: atom_id res chain seq x y z
N MET A 1 20.70 -1.99 -1.93
CA MET A 1 21.90 -2.12 -1.07
C MET A 1 22.35 -3.57 -1.13
N THR A 2 23.61 -3.86 -0.86
CA THR A 2 24.09 -5.22 -0.57
C THR A 2 23.83 -5.57 0.91
N PRO A 3 23.84 -6.86 1.31
CA PRO A 3 23.73 -7.26 2.72
C PRO A 3 24.73 -6.52 3.63
N LYS A 4 25.99 -6.43 3.21
CA LYS A 4 27.03 -5.68 3.91
C LYS A 4 26.70 -4.20 4.09
N GLU A 5 26.20 -3.55 3.04
CA GLU A 5 25.75 -2.15 3.11
C GLU A 5 24.58 -1.96 4.08
N VAL A 6 23.68 -2.96 4.22
CA VAL A 6 22.60 -2.92 5.21
C VAL A 6 23.16 -2.99 6.64
N LEU A 7 24.16 -3.84 6.91
CA LEU A 7 24.81 -3.89 8.23
C LEU A 7 25.54 -2.58 8.56
N GLU A 8 26.21 -1.98 7.59
CA GLU A 8 26.86 -0.67 7.75
C GLU A 8 25.82 0.43 7.98
N PHE A 9 24.71 0.41 7.26
CA PHE A 9 23.58 1.31 7.45
C PHE A 9 22.98 1.14 8.85
N ALA A 10 22.80 -0.08 9.33
CA ALA A 10 22.27 -0.36 10.66
C ALA A 10 23.18 0.17 11.77
N LYS A 11 24.49 -0.06 11.65
CA LYS A 11 25.50 0.47 12.58
C LYS A 11 25.51 2.00 12.59
N LYS A 12 25.49 2.63 11.42
CA LYS A 12 25.49 4.10 11.29
C LYS A 12 24.27 4.74 11.95
N ASN A 13 23.11 4.11 11.83
CA ASN A 13 21.85 4.59 12.41
C ASN A 13 21.59 4.09 13.84
N LYS A 14 22.57 3.39 14.45
CA LYS A 14 22.45 2.85 15.82
C LYS A 14 21.16 2.04 15.99
N VAL A 15 20.89 1.15 15.04
CA VAL A 15 19.70 0.29 15.06
C VAL A 15 19.73 -0.60 16.31
N GLU A 16 18.60 -0.65 17.01
CA GLU A 16 18.38 -1.48 18.19
C GLU A 16 17.59 -2.74 17.82
N ILE A 17 16.64 -2.61 16.89
CA ILE A 17 15.70 -3.66 16.47
C ILE A 17 15.68 -3.77 14.94
N VAL A 18 15.59 -5.00 14.43
CA VAL A 18 15.36 -5.25 13.00
C VAL A 18 13.99 -5.91 12.83
N ASP A 19 13.17 -5.35 11.96
CA ASP A 19 11.80 -5.75 11.71
C ASP A 19 11.64 -6.31 10.29
N PHE A 20 11.26 -7.59 10.21
CA PHE A 20 11.07 -8.30 8.94
C PHE A 20 9.60 -8.29 8.58
N LYS A 21 9.29 -7.76 7.39
CA LYS A 21 7.92 -7.59 6.92
C LYS A 21 7.64 -8.43 5.68
N PHE A 22 6.48 -9.06 5.62
CA PHE A 22 6.02 -9.86 4.48
C PHE A 22 4.50 -9.78 4.35
N VAL A 23 3.95 -10.16 3.20
CA VAL A 23 2.53 -9.97 2.90
C VAL A 23 1.79 -11.31 2.78
N ASP A 24 0.60 -11.41 3.37
CA ASP A 24 -0.26 -12.58 3.17
C ASP A 24 -1.08 -12.50 1.88
N VAL A 25 -1.74 -13.60 1.49
CA VAL A 25 -2.48 -13.65 0.22
C VAL A 25 -3.57 -12.57 0.13
N PRO A 26 -4.36 -12.28 1.19
CA PRO A 26 -5.31 -11.16 1.18
C PRO A 26 -4.69 -9.75 1.12
N GLY A 27 -3.39 -9.58 1.34
CA GLY A 27 -2.70 -8.29 1.25
C GLY A 27 -2.48 -7.58 2.59
N LEU A 28 -2.58 -8.27 3.72
CA LEU A 28 -2.17 -7.75 5.03
C LEU A 28 -0.65 -7.90 5.19
N TRP A 29 -0.03 -6.83 5.67
CA TRP A 29 1.40 -6.81 5.97
C TRP A 29 1.62 -7.34 7.39
N HIS A 30 2.40 -8.41 7.49
CA HIS A 30 2.79 -9.09 8.72
C HIS A 30 4.24 -8.77 9.03
N HIS A 31 4.62 -8.88 10.31
CA HIS A 31 5.98 -8.66 10.73
C HIS A 31 6.34 -9.41 12.00
N PHE A 32 7.64 -9.59 12.22
CA PHE A 32 8.23 -9.87 13.52
C PHE A 32 9.65 -9.30 13.57
N SER A 33 10.17 -9.14 14.78
CA SER A 33 11.43 -8.41 14.99
C SER A 33 12.46 -9.22 15.77
N ILE A 34 13.73 -8.95 15.50
CA ILE A 34 14.89 -9.47 16.24
C ILE A 34 15.72 -8.32 16.83
N PRO A 35 16.50 -8.57 17.89
CA PRO A 35 17.54 -7.63 18.32
C PRO A 35 18.57 -7.38 17.21
N ALA A 36 19.07 -6.15 17.07
CA ALA A 36 20.05 -5.81 16.03
C ALA A 36 21.36 -6.64 16.09
N ALA A 37 21.69 -7.21 17.25
CA ALA A 37 22.84 -8.10 17.42
C ALA A 37 22.73 -9.40 16.59
N GLU A 38 21.51 -9.82 16.26
CA GLU A 38 21.24 -11.02 15.46
C GLU A 38 21.25 -10.74 13.94
N LEU A 39 21.41 -9.48 13.52
CA LEU A 39 21.51 -9.12 12.10
C LEU A 39 22.91 -9.46 11.57
N THR A 40 22.99 -10.54 10.80
CA THR A 40 24.22 -11.01 10.16
C THR A 40 24.10 -11.00 8.64
N GLU A 41 25.23 -11.05 7.92
CA GLU A 41 25.20 -11.19 6.45
C GLU A 41 24.58 -12.53 6.03
N GLN A 42 24.80 -13.59 6.81
CA GLN A 42 24.27 -14.94 6.58
C GLN A 42 22.74 -14.96 6.56
N LEU A 43 22.08 -14.08 7.32
CA LEU A 43 20.62 -13.99 7.36
C LEU A 43 20.00 -13.70 5.99
N PHE A 44 20.72 -13.00 5.11
CA PHE A 44 20.27 -12.70 3.74
C PHE A 44 20.36 -13.90 2.79
N GLU A 45 21.06 -14.96 3.21
CA GLU A 45 21.19 -16.22 2.45
C GLU A 45 20.39 -17.33 3.11
N GLU A 46 20.55 -17.56 4.42
CA GLU A 46 19.92 -18.64 5.18
C GLU A 46 18.45 -18.34 5.48
N GLY A 47 18.13 -17.08 5.76
CA GLY A 47 16.79 -16.65 6.13
C GLY A 47 16.46 -16.88 7.60
N ILE A 48 15.25 -16.43 7.98
CA ILE A 48 14.74 -16.54 9.34
C ILE A 48 13.42 -17.31 9.35
N GLY A 49 13.33 -18.29 10.26
CA GLY A 49 12.18 -19.18 10.39
C GLY A 49 10.95 -18.50 10.97
N PHE A 50 9.77 -18.88 10.47
CA PHE A 50 8.49 -18.50 11.04
C PHE A 50 7.42 -19.58 10.79
N ASP A 51 6.34 -19.54 11.58
CA ASP A 51 5.17 -20.40 11.42
C ASP A 51 4.23 -19.85 10.33
N GLY A 52 4.23 -20.49 9.17
CA GLY A 52 3.35 -20.19 8.04
C GLY A 52 1.91 -20.68 8.20
N SER A 53 1.61 -21.54 9.18
CA SER A 53 0.26 -22.09 9.37
C SER A 53 -0.73 -21.06 9.93
N SER A 54 -0.20 -20.04 10.61
CA SER A 54 -0.96 -18.91 11.13
C SER A 54 -1.20 -17.79 10.11
N ILE A 55 -0.67 -17.93 8.88
CA ILE A 55 -0.78 -16.91 7.82
C ILE A 55 -1.85 -17.32 6.80
N ARG A 56 -2.78 -16.40 6.53
CA ARG A 56 -3.94 -16.67 5.67
C ARG A 56 -3.49 -16.99 4.24
N GLY A 57 -3.93 -18.15 3.76
CA GLY A 57 -3.59 -18.65 2.43
C GLY A 57 -2.18 -19.24 2.33
N PHE A 58 -1.47 -19.43 3.45
CA PHE A 58 -0.15 -20.04 3.45
C PHE A 58 -0.22 -21.56 3.67
N GLN A 59 0.51 -22.11 4.64
CA GLN A 59 0.66 -23.56 4.81
C GLN A 59 -0.39 -24.13 5.76
N ALA A 60 -0.59 -25.44 5.70
CA ALA A 60 -1.32 -26.16 6.73
C ALA A 60 -0.40 -26.45 7.93
N ILE A 61 -0.98 -26.81 9.08
CA ILE A 61 -0.23 -27.06 10.33
C ILE A 61 0.84 -28.15 10.17
N ASN A 62 0.63 -29.13 9.30
CA ASN A 62 1.58 -30.22 9.05
C ASN A 62 2.77 -29.83 8.17
N GLU A 63 2.78 -28.62 7.59
CA GLU A 63 3.82 -28.08 6.71
C GLU A 63 4.15 -26.63 7.13
N SER A 64 4.14 -26.33 8.44
CA SER A 64 4.13 -24.97 8.98
C SER A 64 5.41 -24.17 8.75
N ASP A 65 6.57 -24.82 8.77
CA ASP A 65 7.86 -24.13 8.84
C ASP A 65 8.23 -23.49 7.50
N MET A 66 8.41 -22.17 7.52
CA MET A 66 8.75 -21.36 6.34
C MET A 66 9.91 -20.43 6.68
N LEU A 67 10.60 -19.92 5.65
CA LEU A 67 11.73 -18.99 5.81
C LEU A 67 11.40 -17.64 5.17
N LEU A 68 11.80 -16.57 5.85
CA LEU A 68 11.87 -15.23 5.27
C LEU A 68 13.29 -14.92 4.84
N ILE A 69 13.47 -14.53 3.59
CA ILE A 69 14.73 -13.98 3.08
C ILE A 69 14.60 -12.46 2.94
N PRO A 70 15.32 -11.66 3.73
CA PRO A 70 15.29 -10.21 3.63
C PRO A 70 15.80 -9.71 2.28
N ASP A 71 15.11 -8.72 1.72
CA ASP A 71 15.56 -8.01 0.53
C ASP A 71 16.33 -6.74 0.95
N PRO A 72 17.67 -6.70 0.74
CA PRO A 72 18.50 -5.58 1.19
C PRO A 72 18.18 -4.27 0.46
N GLU A 73 17.53 -4.28 -0.71
CA GLU A 73 17.11 -3.05 -1.40
C GLU A 73 15.94 -2.34 -0.71
N THR A 74 15.28 -3.00 0.24
CA THR A 74 14.14 -2.45 0.96
C THR A 74 14.47 -1.88 2.34
N ALA A 75 15.74 -1.92 2.74
CA ALA A 75 16.21 -1.41 4.02
C ALA A 75 15.82 0.06 4.24
N LEU A 76 15.09 0.33 5.32
CA LEU A 76 14.69 1.68 5.73
C LEU A 76 14.59 1.80 7.24
N MET A 77 14.81 3.01 7.78
CA MET A 77 14.53 3.29 9.19
C MET A 77 13.04 3.56 9.39
N ASP A 78 12.42 2.88 10.36
CA ASP A 78 11.01 3.10 10.69
C ASP A 78 10.84 4.44 11.44
N PRO A 79 10.00 5.38 10.93
CA PRO A 79 9.85 6.70 11.56
C PRO A 79 8.81 6.71 12.70
N PHE A 80 8.18 5.57 13.01
CA PHE A 80 7.10 5.51 13.99
C PHE A 80 7.46 4.84 15.30
N THR A 81 8.43 3.94 15.30
CA THR A 81 8.89 3.24 16.49
C THR A 81 9.65 4.15 17.43
N GLU A 82 9.52 3.91 18.74
CA GLU A 82 10.27 4.63 19.76
C GLU A 82 11.75 4.21 19.76
N HIS A 83 12.00 2.91 19.70
CA HIS A 83 13.34 2.34 19.53
C HIS A 83 13.77 2.41 18.07
N SER A 84 15.08 2.61 17.84
CA SER A 84 15.64 2.69 16.49
C SER A 84 15.47 1.36 15.76
N THR A 85 14.55 1.34 14.79
CA THR A 85 14.14 0.11 14.10
C THR A 85 14.47 0.16 12.61
N LEU A 86 15.21 -0.84 12.14
CA LEU A 86 15.43 -1.10 10.72
C LEU A 86 14.30 -1.99 10.20
N SER A 87 13.62 -1.59 9.13
CA SER A 87 12.61 -2.38 8.45
C SER A 87 13.16 -2.99 7.15
N LEU A 88 12.87 -4.27 6.94
CA LEU A 88 13.22 -5.03 5.74
C LEU A 88 12.02 -5.81 5.23
N VAL A 89 11.74 -5.72 3.93
CA VAL A 89 10.72 -6.56 3.27
C VAL A 89 11.35 -7.88 2.86
N CYS A 90 10.67 -8.99 3.11
CA CYS A 90 11.17 -10.32 2.86
C CYS A 90 10.43 -11.01 1.71
N ASN A 91 11.10 -11.98 1.07
CA ASN A 91 10.45 -13.00 0.26
C ASN A 91 10.25 -14.25 1.11
N VAL A 92 9.22 -15.04 0.79
CA VAL A 92 8.91 -16.28 1.50
C VAL A 92 9.46 -17.48 0.72
N ILE A 93 10.15 -18.37 1.42
CA ILE A 93 10.78 -19.57 0.87
C ILE A 93 10.37 -20.80 1.67
N ASP A 94 10.21 -21.92 0.99
CA ASP A 94 10.00 -23.22 1.62
C ASP A 94 11.24 -23.64 2.45
N ALA A 95 11.04 -24.03 3.71
CA ALA A 95 12.14 -24.33 4.62
C ALA A 95 12.91 -25.61 4.24
N ILE A 96 12.29 -26.54 3.50
CA ILE A 96 12.87 -27.83 3.14
C ILE A 96 13.50 -27.76 1.75
N THR A 97 12.71 -27.39 0.75
CA THR A 97 13.14 -27.40 -0.66
C THR A 97 13.99 -26.19 -1.01
N ARG A 98 13.92 -25.12 -0.20
CA ARG A 98 14.56 -23.83 -0.47
C ARG A 98 14.03 -23.15 -1.73
N GLU A 99 12.89 -23.60 -2.25
CA GLU A 99 12.23 -23.01 -3.40
C GLU A 99 11.37 -21.80 -3.00
N GLN A 100 11.28 -20.84 -3.92
CA GLN A 100 10.43 -19.66 -3.75
C GLN A 100 8.96 -20.05 -3.59
N TYR A 101 8.31 -19.49 -2.58
CA TYR A 101 6.99 -19.94 -2.21
C TYR A 101 5.92 -19.46 -3.20
N SER A 102 5.16 -20.40 -3.77
CA SER A 102 4.23 -20.09 -4.86
C SER A 102 3.08 -19.16 -4.47
N ARG A 103 2.73 -19.12 -3.18
CA ARG A 103 1.63 -18.31 -2.61
C ARG A 103 2.10 -16.99 -1.99
N ASP A 104 3.40 -16.67 -2.07
CA ASP A 104 3.91 -15.34 -1.73
C ASP A 104 3.51 -14.31 -2.81
N PRO A 105 2.66 -13.31 -2.48
CA PRO A 105 2.26 -12.29 -3.45
C PRO A 105 3.44 -11.49 -4.01
N ARG A 106 4.49 -11.27 -3.21
CA ARG A 106 5.69 -10.54 -3.64
C ARG A 106 6.46 -11.32 -4.70
N TYR A 107 6.62 -12.63 -4.48
CA TYR A 107 7.20 -13.52 -5.48
C TYR A 107 6.36 -13.61 -6.76
N VAL A 108 5.02 -13.57 -6.66
CA VAL A 108 4.13 -13.52 -7.84
C VAL A 108 4.41 -12.27 -8.69
N ALA A 109 4.58 -11.11 -8.08
CA ALA A 109 4.96 -9.88 -8.78
C ALA A 109 6.33 -10.01 -9.48
N GLN A 110 7.34 -10.56 -8.79
CA GLN A 110 8.67 -10.78 -9.37
C GLN A 110 8.63 -11.80 -10.53
N LYS A 111 7.82 -12.85 -10.43
CA LYS A 111 7.58 -13.80 -11.51
C LYS A 111 6.96 -13.11 -12.73
N ALA A 112 6.00 -12.21 -12.51
CA ALA A 112 5.36 -11.45 -13.60
C ALA A 112 6.36 -10.53 -14.33
N GLU A 113 7.25 -9.86 -13.61
CA GLU A 113 8.32 -9.06 -14.22
C GLU A 113 9.29 -9.93 -15.03
N ARG A 114 9.70 -11.09 -14.51
CA ARG A 114 10.55 -12.04 -15.25
C ARG A 114 9.85 -12.62 -16.48
N TYR A 115 8.56 -12.93 -16.35
CA TYR A 115 7.76 -13.45 -17.46
C TYR A 115 7.69 -12.42 -18.60
N LEU A 116 7.39 -11.15 -18.29
CA LEU A 116 7.38 -10.08 -19.30
C LEU A 116 8.69 -10.03 -20.09
N LYS A 117 9.84 -10.05 -19.40
CA LYS A 117 11.17 -10.08 -20.03
C LYS A 117 11.33 -11.31 -20.93
N SER A 118 10.93 -12.49 -20.46
CA SER A 118 11.04 -13.74 -21.26
C SER A 118 10.18 -13.75 -22.52
N THR A 119 9.09 -12.99 -22.56
CA THR A 119 8.25 -12.87 -23.77
C THR A 119 8.94 -12.07 -24.88
N GLY A 120 9.96 -11.27 -24.53
CA GLY A 120 10.61 -10.33 -25.44
C GLY A 120 9.74 -9.13 -25.84
N ILE A 121 8.53 -8.97 -25.29
CA ILE A 121 7.63 -7.85 -25.59
C ILE A 121 8.17 -6.54 -25.03
N ALA A 122 8.59 -6.53 -23.76
CA ALA A 122 9.11 -5.37 -23.05
C ALA A 122 10.14 -5.79 -21.98
N ASP A 123 10.99 -4.86 -21.58
CA ASP A 123 12.00 -5.07 -20.54
C ASP A 123 11.47 -4.65 -19.16
N ILE A 124 10.58 -3.66 -19.14
CA ILE A 124 10.04 -3.03 -17.92
C ILE A 124 8.54 -2.77 -18.10
N SER A 125 7.78 -2.99 -17.02
CA SER A 125 6.40 -2.50 -16.86
C SER A 125 6.37 -1.52 -15.69
N TYR A 126 5.96 -0.28 -15.94
CA TYR A 126 5.79 0.74 -14.91
C TYR A 126 4.34 0.83 -14.44
N TRP A 127 4.18 1.06 -13.14
CA TRP A 127 2.91 1.09 -12.42
C TRP A 127 2.84 2.36 -11.57
N GLY A 128 1.75 3.12 -11.64
CA GLY A 128 1.49 4.30 -10.84
C GLY A 128 0.11 4.20 -10.19
N PRO A 129 -0.01 3.66 -8.96
CA PRO A 129 -1.26 3.61 -8.23
C PRO A 129 -1.52 4.91 -7.46
N GLU A 130 -2.68 5.51 -7.68
CA GLU A 130 -3.25 6.63 -6.91
C GLU A 130 -4.15 6.02 -5.83
N ILE A 131 -3.80 6.16 -4.56
CA ILE A 131 -4.52 5.50 -3.45
C ILE A 131 -5.32 6.54 -2.68
N GLU A 132 -6.61 6.59 -2.95
CA GLU A 132 -7.56 7.36 -2.18
C GLU A 132 -7.81 6.72 -0.80
N PHE A 133 -8.05 7.53 0.22
CA PHE A 133 -8.36 7.07 1.57
C PHE A 133 -9.20 8.09 2.34
N PHE A 134 -9.80 7.67 3.45
CA PHE A 134 -10.53 8.56 4.35
C PHE A 134 -9.79 8.73 5.68
N ILE A 135 -9.85 9.94 6.25
CA ILE A 135 -9.36 10.29 7.57
C ILE A 135 -10.57 10.53 8.49
N PHE A 136 -10.83 9.59 9.38
CA PHE A 136 -11.92 9.67 10.36
C PHE A 136 -11.42 9.98 11.77
N ASP A 137 -12.32 10.49 12.60
CA ASP A 137 -12.11 10.68 14.03
C ASP A 137 -12.38 9.40 14.81
N SER A 138 -13.42 8.66 14.42
CA SER A 138 -13.75 7.40 15.05
C SER A 138 -14.42 6.41 14.11
N ILE A 139 -14.29 5.13 14.44
CA ILE A 139 -15.01 4.04 13.83
C ILE A 139 -15.38 3.02 14.91
N ARG A 140 -16.63 2.55 14.90
CA ARG A 140 -17.14 1.51 15.79
C ARG A 140 -17.99 0.55 14.98
N PHE A 141 -17.84 -0.75 15.19
CA PHE A 141 -18.65 -1.77 14.54
C PHE A 141 -18.73 -3.00 15.43
N ASP A 142 -19.81 -3.75 15.30
CA ASP A 142 -19.99 -5.03 15.97
C ASP A 142 -20.99 -5.90 15.20
N GLN A 143 -20.88 -7.22 15.35
CA GLN A 143 -21.80 -8.20 14.81
C GLN A 143 -21.99 -9.32 15.84
N SER A 144 -23.21 -9.43 16.36
CA SER A 144 -23.60 -10.43 17.35
C SER A 144 -24.90 -11.13 16.93
N TYR A 145 -25.42 -12.02 17.78
CA TYR A 145 -26.62 -12.82 17.52
C TYR A 145 -27.88 -11.97 17.30
N ASN A 146 -27.99 -10.81 17.99
CA ASN A 146 -29.18 -9.97 17.99
C ASN A 146 -28.93 -8.54 17.48
N HIS A 147 -27.73 -8.20 17.03
CA HIS A 147 -27.42 -6.89 16.46
C HIS A 147 -26.26 -6.93 15.46
N GLY A 148 -26.22 -5.93 14.60
CA GLY A 148 -25.07 -5.59 13.77
C GLY A 148 -25.09 -4.09 13.50
N PHE A 149 -23.95 -3.42 13.63
CA PHE A 149 -23.84 -1.99 13.33
C PHE A 149 -22.44 -1.62 12.84
N TYR A 150 -22.37 -0.50 12.15
CA TYR A 150 -21.14 0.28 12.00
C TYR A 150 -21.49 1.76 12.17
N TYR A 151 -20.53 2.52 12.68
CA TYR A 151 -20.65 3.95 12.91
C TYR A 151 -19.29 4.58 12.66
N ILE A 152 -19.26 5.56 11.75
CA ILE A 152 -18.08 6.32 11.37
C ILE A 152 -18.36 7.77 11.72
N ASP A 153 -17.35 8.47 12.22
CA ASP A 153 -17.48 9.90 12.50
C ASP A 153 -16.23 10.68 12.11
N SER A 154 -16.44 11.93 11.72
CA SER A 154 -15.42 12.90 11.36
C SER A 154 -15.92 14.31 11.70
N GLU A 155 -15.07 15.12 12.29
CA GLU A 155 -15.35 16.53 12.57
C GLU A 155 -15.65 17.35 11.31
N GLU A 156 -15.10 16.96 10.15
CA GLU A 156 -15.35 17.62 8.87
C GLU A 156 -16.64 17.13 8.20
N GLY A 157 -17.17 15.97 8.62
CA GLY A 157 -18.34 15.33 8.05
C GLY A 157 -19.59 16.21 8.09
N PHE A 158 -20.29 16.31 6.95
CA PHE A 158 -21.47 17.18 6.81
C PHE A 158 -22.59 16.86 7.80
N TRP A 159 -22.72 15.60 8.21
CA TRP A 159 -23.70 15.15 9.21
C TRP A 159 -23.53 15.81 10.58
N ASN A 160 -22.34 16.38 10.86
CA ASN A 160 -22.06 17.13 12.09
C ASN A 160 -22.33 18.65 11.97
N SER A 161 -22.92 19.12 10.87
CA SER A 161 -23.26 20.55 10.69
C SER A 161 -24.22 21.11 11.74
N GLY A 162 -25.08 20.26 12.32
CA GLY A 162 -25.99 20.61 13.41
C GLY A 162 -25.53 20.19 14.80
N ASN A 163 -24.32 19.65 14.96
CA ASN A 163 -23.83 19.18 16.26
C ASN A 163 -23.61 20.37 17.22
N ALA A 164 -24.15 20.26 18.45
CA ALA A 164 -24.12 21.28 19.49
C ALA A 164 -23.35 20.86 20.77
N ASP A 165 -22.68 19.70 20.77
CA ASP A 165 -21.93 19.18 21.93
C ASP A 165 -20.72 20.04 22.30
N LYS A 166 -20.17 20.76 21.31
CA LYS A 166 -19.10 21.76 21.42
C LYS A 166 -19.38 22.92 20.45
N PRO A 167 -18.75 24.10 20.61
CA PRO A 167 -18.88 25.19 19.63
C PRO A 167 -18.61 24.69 18.21
N ASN A 168 -19.62 24.76 17.35
CA ASN A 168 -19.52 24.33 15.96
C ASN A 168 -19.03 25.49 15.10
N LEU A 169 -17.77 25.43 14.68
CA LEU A 169 -17.15 26.51 13.89
C LEU A 169 -17.58 26.50 12.41
N GLY A 170 -18.51 25.63 12.02
CA GLY A 170 -18.96 25.48 10.64
C GLY A 170 -17.94 24.77 9.76
N TYR A 171 -17.87 25.20 8.49
CA TYR A 171 -16.94 24.69 7.48
C TYR A 171 -16.93 23.16 7.35
N LYS A 172 -18.13 22.55 7.36
CA LYS A 172 -18.31 21.12 7.07
C LYS A 172 -18.45 20.94 5.56
N ILE A 173 -17.64 20.05 4.99
CA ILE A 173 -17.66 19.77 3.56
C ILE A 173 -18.96 19.05 3.21
N ARG A 174 -19.74 19.56 2.25
CA ARG A 174 -20.95 18.87 1.78
C ARG A 174 -20.59 17.60 1.03
N TYR A 175 -21.53 16.67 0.96
CA TYR A 175 -21.38 15.45 0.17
C TYR A 175 -20.98 15.79 -1.27
N LYS A 176 -19.97 15.12 -1.80
CA LYS A 176 -19.42 15.33 -3.16
C LYS A 176 -18.86 16.72 -3.47
N GLU A 177 -18.58 17.54 -2.46
CA GLU A 177 -18.06 18.91 -2.63
C GLU A 177 -16.68 19.09 -1.96
N GLY A 178 -15.97 18.00 -1.65
CA GLY A 178 -14.66 18.04 -1.01
C GLY A 178 -13.49 18.33 -1.93
N TYR A 179 -13.69 18.34 -3.25
CA TYR A 179 -12.64 18.57 -4.23
C TYR A 179 -12.61 20.05 -4.64
N PHE A 180 -11.72 20.90 -4.17
CA PHE A 180 -10.63 20.77 -3.18
C PHE A 180 -10.48 22.16 -2.52
N PRO A 181 -11.48 22.57 -1.73
CA PRO A 181 -11.56 23.93 -1.22
C PRO A 181 -10.40 24.20 -0.26
N VAL A 182 -9.94 25.46 -0.20
CA VAL A 182 -8.87 25.86 0.73
C VAL A 182 -9.36 25.85 2.19
N PRO A 183 -8.44 25.80 3.17
CA PRO A 183 -8.78 26.03 4.57
C PRO A 183 -9.56 27.36 4.76
N PRO A 184 -10.52 27.43 5.71
CA PRO A 184 -10.78 26.44 6.75
C PRO A 184 -11.77 25.32 6.38
N MET A 185 -12.20 25.23 5.10
CA MET A 185 -13.08 24.14 4.66
C MET A 185 -12.37 22.80 4.68
N ASP A 186 -11.15 22.76 4.16
CA ASP A 186 -10.24 21.62 4.29
C ASP A 186 -9.53 21.65 5.65
N GLN A 187 -9.85 20.66 6.49
CA GLN A 187 -9.35 20.57 7.86
C GLN A 187 -8.09 19.70 7.99
N TYR A 188 -7.63 19.07 6.90
CA TYR A 188 -6.60 18.05 6.94
C TYR A 188 -5.31 18.40 6.15
N GLN A 189 -5.18 19.63 5.64
CA GLN A 189 -4.00 20.11 4.91
C GLN A 189 -2.67 19.83 5.63
N ASP A 190 -2.56 20.17 6.91
CA ASP A 190 -1.32 19.95 7.68
C ASP A 190 -1.05 18.48 7.95
N LEU A 191 -2.10 17.69 8.19
CA LEU A 191 -1.97 16.24 8.39
C LEU A 191 -1.49 15.56 7.11
N ARG A 192 -2.02 15.94 5.94
CA ARG A 192 -1.54 15.45 4.64
C ARG A 192 -0.09 15.85 4.39
N SER A 193 0.28 17.09 4.71
CA SER A 193 1.67 17.56 4.60
C SER A 193 2.62 16.75 5.49
N GLU A 194 2.19 16.36 6.69
CA GLU A 194 2.95 15.47 7.56
C GLU A 194 3.09 14.06 6.98
N MET A 195 2.01 13.50 6.40
CA MET A 195 2.03 12.22 5.70
C MET A 195 3.04 12.24 4.55
N VAL A 196 3.02 13.28 3.70
CA VAL A 196 3.97 13.45 2.60
C VAL A 196 5.41 13.44 3.11
N LYS A 197 5.73 14.23 4.13
CA LYS A 197 7.08 14.27 4.71
C LYS A 197 7.53 12.91 5.26
N ASN A 198 6.62 12.14 5.86
CA ASN A 198 6.94 10.81 6.36
C ASN A 198 7.13 9.81 5.20
N LEU A 199 6.31 9.88 4.15
CA LEU A 199 6.46 9.05 2.94
C LEU A 199 7.81 9.32 2.25
N GLU A 200 8.19 10.59 2.11
CA GLU A 200 9.48 10.99 1.53
C GLU A 200 10.67 10.52 2.36
N ARG A 201 10.58 10.59 3.70
CA ARG A 201 11.60 10.02 4.62
C ARG A 201 11.75 8.51 4.45
N CYS A 202 10.68 7.82 4.09
CA CYS A 202 10.69 6.40 3.76
C CYS A 202 11.11 6.10 2.30
N GLY A 203 11.54 7.12 1.54
CA GLY A 203 12.05 6.97 0.18
C GLY A 203 10.97 6.84 -0.90
N ILE A 204 9.72 7.18 -0.59
CA ILE A 204 8.63 7.27 -1.58
C ILE A 204 8.62 8.69 -2.14
N LYS A 205 8.80 8.82 -3.47
CA LYS A 205 8.73 10.11 -4.14
C LYS A 205 7.27 10.49 -4.35
N ILE A 206 6.85 11.61 -3.76
CA ILE A 206 5.48 12.12 -3.86
C ILE A 206 5.38 13.20 -4.94
N GLU A 207 4.28 13.21 -5.68
CA GLU A 207 3.99 14.18 -6.75
C GLU A 207 3.03 15.28 -6.29
N VAL A 208 1.94 14.91 -5.61
CA VAL A 208 0.92 15.83 -5.12
C VAL A 208 0.15 15.24 -3.94
N HIS A 209 -0.55 16.08 -3.18
CA HIS A 209 -1.60 15.67 -2.25
C HIS A 209 -2.78 16.64 -2.32
N HIS A 210 -4.00 16.15 -2.13
CA HIS A 210 -5.20 17.00 -2.03
C HIS A 210 -6.30 16.33 -1.20
N HIS A 211 -7.28 17.15 -0.83
CA HIS A 211 -8.57 16.64 -0.41
C HIS A 211 -9.32 16.10 -1.64
N GLU A 212 -10.01 14.98 -1.45
CA GLU A 212 -10.77 14.31 -2.49
C GLU A 212 -12.26 14.70 -2.48
N VAL A 213 -13.06 14.14 -3.38
CA VAL A 213 -14.46 14.57 -3.61
C VAL A 213 -15.39 14.38 -2.39
N GLY A 214 -15.23 13.30 -1.63
CA GLY A 214 -16.13 12.95 -0.53
C GLY A 214 -15.94 13.82 0.72
N THR A 215 -17.01 13.99 1.50
CA THR A 215 -16.93 14.63 2.83
C THR A 215 -16.04 13.84 3.80
N ALA A 216 -15.80 14.38 5.00
CA ALA A 216 -15.17 13.65 6.11
C ALA A 216 -13.75 13.14 5.81
N GLY A 217 -12.91 13.99 5.22
CA GLY A 217 -11.49 13.78 5.10
C GLY A 217 -11.07 12.80 4.01
N GLN A 218 -11.83 12.68 2.92
CA GLN A 218 -11.33 11.95 1.77
C GLN A 218 -10.05 12.62 1.25
N THR A 219 -9.03 11.83 0.96
CA THR A 219 -7.69 12.30 0.64
C THR A 219 -7.04 11.41 -0.41
N GLU A 220 -6.22 12.02 -1.26
CA GLU A 220 -5.27 11.35 -2.15
C GLU A 220 -3.87 11.93 -1.99
N ILE A 221 -2.85 11.07 -2.09
CA ILE A 221 -1.43 11.44 -2.12
C ILE A 221 -0.74 10.59 -3.20
N ASP A 222 -0.25 11.25 -4.25
CA ASP A 222 0.25 10.56 -5.43
C ASP A 222 1.72 10.22 -5.35
N MET A 223 2.03 8.98 -5.69
CA MET A 223 3.40 8.47 -5.77
C MET A 223 3.89 8.49 -7.20
N ARG A 224 5.18 8.82 -7.37
CA ARG A 224 5.85 8.57 -8.66
C ARG A 224 5.79 7.07 -8.98
N TYR A 225 5.42 6.75 -10.21
CA TYR A 225 5.42 5.37 -10.71
C TYR A 225 6.78 4.66 -10.56
N GLY A 226 6.73 3.33 -10.57
CA GLY A 226 7.90 2.44 -10.46
C GLY A 226 7.64 1.08 -11.08
N THR A 227 8.57 0.14 -10.93
CA THR A 227 8.38 -1.24 -11.43
C THR A 227 7.35 -1.98 -10.58
N LEU A 228 6.74 -3.04 -11.12
CA LEU A 228 5.63 -3.75 -10.50
C LEU A 228 5.91 -4.17 -9.05
N THR A 229 7.01 -4.89 -8.80
CA THR A 229 7.33 -5.37 -7.44
C THR A 229 7.62 -4.20 -6.51
N ARG A 230 8.41 -3.22 -6.96
CA ARG A 230 8.77 -2.07 -6.14
C ARG A 230 7.57 -1.21 -5.77
N MET A 231 6.62 -1.03 -6.69
CA MET A 231 5.40 -0.28 -6.42
C MET A 231 4.46 -1.04 -5.50
N ALA A 232 4.36 -2.36 -5.62
CA ALA A 232 3.62 -3.17 -4.66
C ALA A 232 4.18 -3.02 -3.23
N ASP A 233 5.52 -3.03 -3.07
CA ASP A 233 6.18 -2.77 -1.78
C ASP A 233 5.85 -1.35 -1.27
N GLN A 234 5.92 -0.35 -2.15
CA GLN A 234 5.60 1.04 -1.79
C GLN A 234 4.13 1.24 -1.44
N VAL A 235 3.18 0.52 -2.04
CA VAL A 235 1.76 0.55 -1.67
C VAL A 235 1.54 0.07 -0.23
N LEU A 236 2.24 -0.98 0.20
CA LEU A 236 2.16 -1.47 1.58
C LEU A 236 2.77 -0.47 2.56
N LEU A 237 3.93 0.07 2.22
CA LEU A 237 4.62 1.10 3.00
C LEU A 237 3.80 2.40 3.09
N TYR A 238 3.17 2.82 1.99
CA TYR A 238 2.26 3.96 1.93
C TYR A 238 1.12 3.79 2.94
N LYS A 239 0.41 2.66 2.85
CA LYS A 239 -0.68 2.32 3.78
C LYS A 239 -0.22 2.33 5.23
N TYR A 240 0.96 1.80 5.51
CA TYR A 240 1.56 1.83 6.85
C TYR A 240 1.84 3.26 7.32
N VAL A 241 2.46 4.09 6.49
CA VAL A 241 2.84 5.48 6.82
C VAL A 241 1.61 6.36 7.06
N VAL A 242 0.61 6.34 6.16
CA VAL A 242 -0.58 7.19 6.33
C VAL A 242 -1.40 6.79 7.56
N LYS A 243 -1.53 5.49 7.84
CA LYS A 243 -2.24 4.98 9.02
C LYS A 243 -1.53 5.37 10.32
N ASN A 244 -0.21 5.21 10.40
CA ASN A 244 0.53 5.54 11.62
C ASN A 244 0.66 7.05 11.84
N THR A 245 0.79 7.84 10.77
CA THR A 245 0.78 9.31 10.86
C THR A 245 -0.56 9.81 11.39
N ALA A 246 -1.67 9.30 10.85
CA ALA A 246 -3.00 9.62 11.37
C ALA A 246 -3.20 9.16 12.82
N ARG A 247 -2.72 7.97 13.18
CA ARG A 247 -2.85 7.43 14.54
C ARG A 247 -2.13 8.28 15.57
N LYS A 248 -0.95 8.83 15.25
CA LYS A 248 -0.23 9.78 16.11
C LYS A 248 -0.99 11.09 16.35
N ARG A 249 -1.97 11.42 15.49
CA ARG A 249 -2.87 12.57 15.63
C ARG A 249 -4.27 12.21 16.15
N GLY A 250 -4.44 10.99 16.68
CA GLY A 250 -5.73 10.55 17.22
C GLY A 250 -6.80 10.31 16.15
N LYS A 251 -6.41 10.13 14.88
CA LYS A 251 -7.30 9.85 13.75
C LYS A 251 -7.20 8.38 13.31
N VAL A 252 -8.12 7.96 12.45
CA VAL A 252 -8.16 6.62 11.85
C VAL A 252 -8.20 6.76 10.34
N VAL A 253 -7.24 6.15 9.64
CA VAL A 253 -7.27 6.06 8.18
C VAL A 253 -7.86 4.73 7.72
N THR A 254 -8.77 4.78 6.75
CA THR A 254 -9.23 3.60 6.01
C THR A 254 -9.01 3.76 4.51
N VAL A 255 -8.60 2.66 3.87
CA VAL A 255 -8.42 2.52 2.42
C VAL A 255 -9.51 1.59 1.85
N MET A 256 -10.63 1.44 2.55
CA MET A 256 -11.73 0.61 2.10
C MET A 256 -12.46 1.27 0.93
N PRO A 257 -12.97 0.51 -0.06
CA PRO A 257 -13.55 1.10 -1.27
C PRO A 257 -14.76 2.01 -1.04
N LYS A 258 -15.61 1.70 -0.05
CA LYS A 258 -16.86 2.44 0.17
C LYS A 258 -17.19 2.56 1.66
N PRO A 259 -16.57 3.50 2.38
CA PRO A 259 -16.88 3.73 3.80
C PRO A 259 -18.17 4.54 4.00
N LEU A 260 -18.48 5.48 3.09
CA LEU A 260 -19.65 6.36 3.19
C LEU A 260 -20.69 6.01 2.12
N PHE A 261 -21.94 5.80 2.56
CA PHE A 261 -23.06 5.58 1.67
C PHE A 261 -23.40 6.87 0.89
N GLN A 262 -23.63 6.73 -0.42
CA GLN A 262 -23.98 7.81 -1.36
C GLN A 262 -22.95 8.93 -1.57
N ASP A 263 -21.87 9.00 -0.79
CA ASP A 263 -20.72 9.85 -1.12
C ASP A 263 -19.73 9.13 -2.06
N ASN A 264 -18.58 9.73 -2.38
CA ASN A 264 -17.55 9.09 -3.18
C ASN A 264 -16.90 7.89 -2.47
N GLY A 265 -16.44 6.91 -3.25
CA GLY A 265 -15.64 5.79 -2.75
C GLY A 265 -14.15 6.12 -2.79
N SER A 266 -13.31 5.19 -2.32
CA SER A 266 -11.87 5.22 -2.46
C SER A 266 -11.39 4.24 -3.53
N GLY A 267 -10.83 4.78 -4.61
CA GLY A 267 -10.22 4.04 -5.71
C GLY A 267 -8.74 3.67 -5.47
N MET A 268 -8.23 2.82 -6.37
CA MET A 268 -6.80 2.68 -6.62
C MET A 268 -6.54 2.79 -8.13
N HIS A 269 -6.67 3.98 -8.70
CA HIS A 269 -6.43 4.17 -10.13
C HIS A 269 -4.99 3.77 -10.44
N THR A 270 -4.79 2.88 -11.42
CA THR A 270 -3.48 2.26 -11.64
C THR A 270 -3.00 2.49 -13.06
N HIS A 271 -2.13 3.48 -13.22
CA HIS A 271 -1.50 3.86 -14.47
C HIS A 271 -0.44 2.83 -14.86
N GLN A 272 -0.45 2.36 -16.10
CA GLN A 272 0.43 1.27 -16.57
C GLN A 272 1.10 1.63 -17.89
N SER A 273 2.37 1.25 -18.05
CA SER A 273 3.07 1.38 -19.34
C SER A 273 4.14 0.31 -19.53
N LEU A 274 4.32 -0.14 -20.78
CA LEU A 274 5.38 -1.08 -21.16
C LEU A 274 6.54 -0.37 -21.87
N TRP A 275 7.77 -0.73 -21.51
CA TRP A 275 8.98 -0.09 -22.01
C TRP A 275 10.02 -1.10 -22.48
N LYS A 276 10.67 -0.81 -23.60
CA LYS A 276 11.77 -1.62 -24.15
C LYS A 276 12.89 -0.72 -24.63
N GLY A 277 14.13 -1.03 -24.26
CA GLY A 277 15.30 -0.21 -24.62
C GLY A 277 15.14 1.28 -24.30
N GLY A 278 14.50 1.60 -23.18
CA GLY A 278 14.26 2.99 -22.75
C GLY A 278 13.17 3.75 -23.51
N LYS A 279 12.37 3.09 -24.36
CA LYS A 279 11.26 3.72 -25.10
C LYS A 279 9.90 3.21 -24.61
N ASN A 280 8.95 4.13 -24.47
CA ASN A 280 7.56 3.82 -24.15
C ASN A 280 6.89 3.15 -25.36
N LEU A 281 6.43 1.91 -25.19
CA LEU A 281 5.77 1.15 -26.25
C LEU A 281 4.30 1.52 -26.43
N PHE A 282 3.72 2.28 -25.50
CA PHE A 282 2.30 2.65 -25.54
C PHE A 282 2.03 3.93 -26.33
N TYR A 283 3.04 4.72 -26.67
CA TYR A 283 2.85 5.98 -27.39
C TYR A 283 2.90 5.78 -28.92
N ASP A 284 1.93 6.34 -29.63
CA ASP A 284 1.98 6.55 -31.07
C ASP A 284 1.27 7.85 -31.44
N LYS A 285 2.01 8.81 -32.01
CA LYS A 285 1.50 10.12 -32.43
C LYS A 285 0.34 10.05 -33.44
N LYS A 286 0.19 8.93 -34.17
CA LYS A 286 -0.88 8.73 -35.15
C LYS A 286 -2.05 7.90 -34.61
N GLY A 287 -1.90 7.31 -33.43
CA GLY A 287 -2.91 6.48 -32.82
C GLY A 287 -4.09 7.27 -32.26
N TYR A 288 -5.26 6.63 -32.17
CA TYR A 288 -6.39 7.17 -31.40
C TYR A 288 -5.94 7.45 -29.97
N GLY A 289 -6.24 8.63 -29.41
CA GLY A 289 -5.79 9.01 -28.07
C GLY A 289 -4.26 9.01 -27.90
N LEU A 290 -3.50 9.10 -29.00
CA LEU A 290 -2.04 9.02 -29.04
C LEU A 290 -1.45 7.69 -28.51
N ILE A 291 -2.24 6.61 -28.55
CA ILE A 291 -1.80 5.28 -28.10
C ILE A 291 -1.50 4.33 -29.27
N SER A 292 -0.45 3.53 -29.09
CA SER A 292 0.01 2.53 -30.06
C SER A 292 -0.94 1.33 -30.17
N GLU A 293 -0.75 0.52 -31.22
CA GLU A 293 -1.45 -0.76 -31.34
C GLU A 293 -1.15 -1.71 -30.15
N MET A 294 0.08 -1.68 -29.63
CA MET A 294 0.46 -2.43 -28.42
C MET A 294 -0.41 -2.03 -27.22
N ALA A 295 -0.56 -0.73 -26.97
CA ALA A 295 -1.42 -0.23 -25.88
C ALA A 295 -2.87 -0.64 -26.08
N ARG A 296 -3.39 -0.58 -27.32
CA ARG A 296 -4.75 -1.02 -27.64
C ARG A 296 -4.95 -2.51 -27.35
N HIS A 297 -3.99 -3.36 -27.72
CA HIS A 297 -4.05 -4.80 -27.40
C HIS A 297 -3.93 -5.07 -25.90
N TYR A 298 -3.09 -4.33 -25.19
CA TYR A 298 -2.99 -4.39 -23.73
C TYR A 298 -4.33 -4.08 -23.06
N ILE A 299 -4.97 -2.97 -23.45
CA ILE A 299 -6.30 -2.57 -22.97
C ILE A 299 -7.35 -3.63 -23.35
N GLY A 300 -7.31 -4.16 -24.57
CA GLY A 300 -8.19 -5.24 -25.01
C GLY A 300 -8.08 -6.49 -24.12
N GLY A 301 -6.86 -6.83 -23.68
CA GLY A 301 -6.63 -7.90 -22.70
C GLY A 301 -7.25 -7.60 -21.34
N LEU A 302 -7.07 -6.38 -20.81
CA LEU A 302 -7.68 -5.96 -19.55
C LEU A 302 -9.20 -6.08 -19.60
N ILE A 303 -9.84 -5.56 -20.66
CA ILE A 303 -11.31 -5.61 -20.82
C ILE A 303 -11.79 -7.05 -20.98
N LYS A 304 -11.11 -7.85 -21.82
CA LYS A 304 -11.47 -9.26 -22.05
C LYS A 304 -11.43 -10.09 -20.77
N HIS A 305 -10.49 -9.80 -19.87
CA HIS A 305 -10.31 -10.54 -18.62
C HIS A 305 -10.90 -9.84 -17.39
N ALA A 306 -11.58 -8.71 -17.54
CA ALA A 306 -12.03 -7.86 -16.44
C ALA A 306 -12.80 -8.62 -15.35
N HIS A 307 -13.75 -9.48 -15.73
CA HIS A 307 -14.54 -10.27 -14.75
C HIS A 307 -13.67 -11.15 -13.84
N ALA A 308 -12.66 -11.82 -14.41
CA ALA A 308 -11.76 -12.65 -13.62
C ALA A 308 -10.74 -11.79 -12.84
N LEU A 309 -10.26 -10.69 -13.45
CA LEU A 309 -9.35 -9.75 -12.81
C LEU A 309 -9.98 -9.10 -11.57
N CYS A 310 -11.28 -8.84 -11.56
CA CYS A 310 -12.00 -8.32 -10.40
C CYS A 310 -11.83 -9.17 -9.13
N GLY A 311 -11.54 -10.47 -9.25
CA GLY A 311 -11.16 -11.32 -8.10
C GLY A 311 -9.87 -10.89 -7.40
N PHE A 312 -9.00 -10.13 -8.08
CA PHE A 312 -7.74 -9.63 -7.54
C PHE A 312 -7.73 -8.10 -7.37
N ILE A 313 -8.28 -7.35 -8.32
CA ILE A 313 -8.25 -5.88 -8.30
C ILE A 313 -9.41 -5.26 -7.50
N ALA A 314 -10.48 -6.02 -7.24
CA ALA A 314 -11.62 -5.63 -6.42
C ALA A 314 -12.03 -6.79 -5.48
N PRO A 315 -11.12 -7.26 -4.60
CA PRO A 315 -11.23 -8.58 -3.98
C PRO A 315 -12.16 -8.62 -2.75
N THR A 316 -12.87 -7.54 -2.45
CA THR A 316 -13.73 -7.45 -1.24
C THR A 316 -15.18 -7.23 -1.61
N THR A 317 -16.10 -7.66 -0.74
CA THR A 317 -17.53 -7.37 -0.91
C THR A 317 -17.84 -5.87 -0.88
N ASN A 318 -17.02 -5.07 -0.17
CA ASN A 318 -17.16 -3.61 -0.12
C ASN A 318 -16.72 -2.93 -1.42
N SER A 319 -15.92 -3.59 -2.27
CA SER A 319 -15.53 -3.09 -3.60
C SER A 319 -16.71 -2.90 -4.56
N TYR A 320 -17.85 -3.54 -4.30
CA TYR A 320 -19.04 -3.54 -5.16
C TYR A 320 -20.21 -2.74 -4.54
N ARG A 321 -19.90 -1.71 -3.74
CA ARG A 321 -20.88 -0.91 -2.98
C ARG A 321 -20.99 0.52 -3.45
#